data_AF-A0A484CHF9-F1
#
_entry.id   AF-A0A484CHF9-F1
#
_cell.length_a   1.000
_cell.length_b   1.000
_cell.length_c   1.000
_cell.angle_alpha   90.00
_cell.angle_beta   90.00
_cell.angle_gamma   90.00
#
_symmetry.space_group_name_H-M   'P 1'
#
loop_
_entity.id
_entity.type
_entity.pdbx_description
1 polymer ?
#
loop_
_entity_poly.entity_id
_entity_poly.type
_entity_poly.pdbx_seq_one_letter_code
_entity_poly.pdbx_strand_id
1 'polypeptide(L)'
;MFYVLAYPAWAVTHLPNGPVVLHNVHNQYTVHPPDTVFEIQLSGKRLPTVVAGLAGLAHGYKYECWLGEGSRAQLKKWIGQTVRMAESFLMEACVDSVESAVNAERGGAGRLELCSSLLEGGLTPSQGLLQVVKQNVKIPVYVMIRPRGGDFLYSDQEVEVMRKDIELMKSHGADGLVLGALTEDGQVDAELCMELLAAARPLPITFHRAFDMVNDPVVALETLISLGFQRLLTSGCDNSALEGLPLIKRLIEQAKGRIAIMPGGGINERNLQRILEGSGAEEFHCSARSSRDSAMKFRNTCVTMGATFSAPEYGLKVTDVRKVSCWGCGCFKKQEYWFIWMT
;
A
#
# COMPACT_ATOMS: atom_id res chain seq x y z
N MET A 1 -10.51 16.25 30.17
CA MET A 1 -10.68 15.14 31.12
C MET A 1 -10.77 13.87 30.30
N PHE A 2 -9.84 12.93 30.47
CA PHE A 2 -9.98 11.58 29.90
C PHE A 2 -10.20 10.63 31.07
N TYR A 3 -11.29 9.87 31.03
CA TYR A 3 -11.55 8.81 32.00
C TYR A 3 -10.98 7.51 31.44
N VAL A 4 -10.20 6.79 32.24
CA VAL A 4 -9.78 5.41 31.95
C VAL A 4 -10.55 4.51 32.90
N LEU A 5 -11.41 3.64 32.36
CA LEU A 5 -12.09 2.57 33.09
C LEU A 5 -11.24 1.29 33.00
N ALA A 6 -10.96 0.66 34.13
CA ALA A 6 -10.27 -0.62 34.20
C ALA A 6 -11.29 -1.78 34.23
N TYR A 7 -11.14 -2.77 33.34
CA TYR A 7 -11.89 -4.05 33.31
C TYR A 7 -11.06 -5.19 33.99
N PRO A 8 -11.61 -6.39 34.28
CA PRO A 8 -11.50 -7.09 35.56
C PRO A 8 -10.63 -8.35 35.42
N ALA A 9 -9.31 -8.19 35.45
CA ALA A 9 -8.39 -9.34 35.46
C ALA A 9 -7.53 -9.40 36.74
N TRP A 10 -7.97 -8.71 37.79
CA TRP A 10 -7.22 -8.52 39.03
C TRP A 10 -8.11 -8.93 40.20
N ALA A 11 -7.69 -9.92 40.97
CA ALA A 11 -8.28 -10.20 42.28
C ALA A 11 -7.57 -9.33 43.32
N VAL A 12 -8.34 -8.54 44.06
CA VAL A 12 -7.84 -7.66 45.12
C VAL A 12 -8.31 -8.22 46.46
N THR A 13 -7.36 -8.56 47.33
CA THR A 13 -7.65 -8.99 48.71
C THR A 13 -7.25 -7.88 49.67
N HIS A 14 -8.19 -7.45 50.51
CA HIS A 14 -7.97 -6.44 51.53
C HIS A 14 -7.74 -7.09 52.89
N LEU A 15 -6.63 -6.75 53.55
CA LEU A 15 -6.46 -7.01 54.98
C LEU A 15 -6.83 -5.74 55.76
N PRO A 16 -7.53 -5.84 56.91
CA PRO A 16 -8.18 -4.69 57.54
C PRO A 16 -7.25 -3.54 57.94
N ASN A 17 -5.93 -3.75 58.00
CA ASN A 17 -4.92 -2.71 58.25
C ASN A 17 -3.55 -3.08 57.62
N GLY A 18 -3.53 -3.71 56.44
CA GLY A 18 -2.28 -4.18 55.78
C GLY A 18 -2.14 -3.68 54.33
N PRO A 19 -0.96 -3.89 53.69
CA PRO A 19 -0.73 -3.49 52.30
C PRO A 19 -1.71 -4.17 51.35
N VAL A 20 -2.03 -3.49 50.24
CA VAL A 20 -2.87 -4.07 49.18
C VAL A 20 -2.01 -5.04 48.38
N VAL A 21 -2.46 -6.30 48.27
CA VAL A 21 -1.78 -7.35 47.53
C VAL A 21 -2.50 -7.55 46.20
N LEU A 22 -1.76 -7.43 45.10
CA LEU A 22 -2.28 -7.61 43.76
C LEU A 22 -1.77 -8.95 43.20
N HIS A 23 -2.71 -9.76 42.71
CA HIS A 23 -2.42 -11.07 42.13
C HIS A 23 -2.57 -11.06 40.61
N ASN A 24 -1.55 -11.57 39.91
CA ASN A 24 -1.63 -12.04 38.53
C ASN A 24 -1.07 -13.48 38.47
N VAL A 25 -1.48 -14.25 37.46
CA VAL A 25 -1.20 -15.69 37.23
C VAL A 25 0.29 -16.07 37.33
N HIS A 26 1.21 -15.10 37.28
CA HIS A 26 2.65 -15.34 37.30
C HIS A 26 3.47 -14.59 38.35
N ASN A 27 2.94 -13.65 39.14
CA ASN A 27 3.73 -12.92 40.16
C ASN A 27 2.85 -12.29 41.26
N GLN A 28 3.47 -12.02 42.43
CA GLN A 28 2.85 -11.38 43.58
C GLN A 28 3.56 -10.06 43.91
N TYR A 29 2.80 -8.97 44.09
CA TYR A 29 3.34 -7.63 44.36
C TYR A 29 2.67 -6.99 45.59
N THR A 30 3.47 -6.31 46.41
CA THR A 30 3.05 -5.65 47.67
C THR A 30 3.30 -4.15 47.59
N VAL A 31 2.30 -3.32 47.90
CA VAL A 31 2.36 -1.85 47.79
C VAL A 31 2.09 -1.17 49.14
N HIS A 32 2.88 -0.16 49.50
CA HIS A 32 2.74 0.67 50.71
C HIS A 32 2.43 2.14 50.37
N PRO A 33 1.53 2.84 51.10
CA PRO A 33 1.21 4.26 50.86
C PRO A 33 2.00 5.23 51.77
N PRO A 34 2.13 6.54 51.44
CA PRO A 34 1.75 7.24 50.21
C PRO A 34 2.91 8.11 49.66
N ASP A 35 3.59 7.66 48.61
CA ASP A 35 4.40 8.48 47.70
C ASP A 35 4.85 7.54 46.58
N THR A 36 4.07 7.41 45.51
CA THR A 36 4.42 6.50 44.42
C THR A 36 4.39 7.26 43.11
N VAL A 37 5.59 7.62 42.64
CA VAL A 37 5.85 8.10 41.29
C VAL A 37 5.85 6.88 40.36
N PHE A 38 5.09 6.93 39.27
CA PHE A 38 5.14 5.92 38.21
C PHE A 38 5.92 6.49 37.02
N GLU A 39 7.02 5.84 36.65
CA GLU A 39 7.71 6.06 35.38
C GLU A 39 7.09 5.14 34.31
N ILE A 40 6.63 5.72 33.20
CA ILE A 40 6.21 4.96 32.02
C ILE A 40 7.31 5.11 30.97
N GLN A 41 8.03 4.03 30.70
CA GLN A 41 9.01 3.95 29.60
C GLN A 41 8.31 3.47 28.34
N LEU A 42 8.31 4.29 27.29
CA LEU A 42 7.87 3.91 25.94
C LEU A 42 9.03 4.15 24.98
N SER A 43 9.44 3.09 24.26
CA SER A 43 10.44 3.11 23.18
C SER A 43 11.75 3.85 23.50
N GLY A 44 12.40 3.55 24.63
CA GLY A 44 13.77 4.01 24.92
C GLY A 44 13.97 5.52 25.10
N LYS A 45 12.90 6.33 25.14
CA LYS A 45 12.96 7.77 25.45
C LYS A 45 12.23 8.04 26.77
N ARG A 46 12.89 8.75 27.69
CA ARG A 46 12.31 9.18 28.97
C ARG A 46 11.30 10.31 28.69
N LEU A 47 10.05 10.12 29.09
CA LEU A 47 9.08 11.20 29.24
C LEU A 47 9.17 11.77 30.67
N PRO A 48 8.98 13.07 30.88
CA PRO A 48 8.98 13.62 32.24
C PRO A 48 7.74 13.21 33.02
N THR A 49 7.98 13.00 34.31
CA THR A 49 7.14 12.55 35.43
C THR A 49 5.64 12.84 35.33
N VAL A 50 4.81 11.80 35.47
CA VAL A 50 3.37 11.93 35.71
C VAL A 50 3.15 11.97 37.22
N VAL A 51 2.58 13.06 37.74
CA VAL A 51 2.17 13.17 39.14
C VAL A 51 0.68 12.81 39.23
N ALA A 52 0.37 11.70 39.91
CA ALA A 52 -1.01 11.35 40.26
C ALA A 52 -1.24 11.73 41.73
N GLY A 53 -2.19 12.62 41.99
CA GLY A 53 -2.63 12.99 43.35
C GLY A 53 -3.97 12.37 43.69
N LEU A 54 -4.15 11.94 44.93
CA LEU A 54 -5.44 11.48 45.47
C LEU A 54 -6.31 12.69 45.83
N ALA A 55 -7.44 12.88 45.14
CA ALA A 55 -8.49 13.80 45.56
C ALA A 55 -9.67 12.98 46.11
N GLY A 56 -9.94 13.09 47.41
CA GLY A 56 -11.02 12.39 48.08
C GLY A 56 -12.37 13.09 47.89
N LEU A 57 -13.38 12.35 47.43
CA LEU A 57 -14.79 12.63 47.69
C LEU A 57 -15.40 11.40 48.36
N ALA A 58 -16.16 11.65 49.43
CA ALA A 58 -16.86 10.62 50.19
C ALA A 58 -17.78 9.82 49.24
N HIS A 59 -17.57 8.50 49.16
CA HIS A 59 -18.27 7.52 48.29
C HIS A 59 -17.64 7.20 46.93
N GLY A 60 -16.31 7.17 46.84
CA GLY A 60 -15.59 6.48 45.76
C GLY A 60 -14.38 7.28 45.30
N TYR A 61 -13.20 6.65 45.31
CA TYR A 61 -11.97 7.30 44.84
C TYR A 61 -11.98 7.37 43.30
N LYS A 62 -11.87 8.58 42.74
CA LYS A 62 -11.54 8.81 41.32
C LYS A 62 -10.04 9.09 41.21
N TYR A 63 -9.38 8.42 40.27
CA TYR A 63 -8.00 8.73 39.89
C TYR A 63 -8.03 9.78 38.78
N GLU A 64 -7.41 10.94 39.02
CA GLU A 64 -7.21 11.96 37.99
C GLU A 64 -5.72 12.04 37.60
N CYS A 65 -5.42 11.69 36.35
CA CYS A 65 -4.08 11.87 35.79
C CYS A 65 -3.94 13.26 35.17
N TRP A 66 -2.97 14.04 35.65
CA TRP A 66 -2.65 15.36 35.12
C TRP A 66 -1.40 15.28 34.24
N LEU A 67 -1.57 15.43 32.92
CA LEU A 67 -0.46 15.67 32.00
C LEU A 67 -0.15 17.17 31.96
N GLY A 68 1.11 17.56 32.20
CA GLY A 68 1.58 18.93 32.02
C GLY A 68 1.41 19.42 30.57
N GLU A 69 1.33 20.73 30.36
CA GLU A 69 1.02 21.33 29.04
C GLU A 69 2.00 20.91 27.93
N GLY A 70 3.29 20.77 28.25
CA GLY A 70 4.30 20.25 27.31
C GLY A 70 4.02 18.81 26.86
N SER A 71 3.61 17.94 27.79
CA SER A 71 3.26 16.55 27.53
C SER A 71 1.95 16.42 26.74
N ARG A 72 0.99 17.34 26.93
CA ARG A 72 -0.26 17.38 26.13
C ARG A 72 0.00 17.76 24.68
N ALA A 73 0.90 18.68 24.41
CA ALA A 73 1.28 19.05 23.04
C ALA A 73 2.00 17.91 22.31
N GLN A 74 2.91 17.21 23.01
CA GLN A 74 3.58 16.01 22.51
C GLN A 74 2.60 14.87 22.24
N LEU A 75 1.67 14.60 23.16
CA LEU A 75 0.66 13.56 22.99
C LEU A 75 -0.30 13.89 21.85
N LYS A 76 -0.73 15.15 21.68
CA LYS A 76 -1.55 15.58 20.53
C LYS A 76 -0.81 15.45 19.21
N LYS A 77 0.49 15.80 19.17
CA LYS A 77 1.34 15.60 17.99
C LYS A 77 1.48 14.11 17.66
N TRP A 78 1.68 13.28 18.67
CA TRP A 78 1.80 11.83 18.52
C TRP A 78 0.49 11.20 18.07
N ILE A 79 -0.64 11.52 18.72
CA ILE A 79 -1.99 11.10 18.29
C ILE A 79 -2.28 11.58 16.87
N GLY A 80 -1.93 12.82 16.51
CA GLY A 80 -2.10 13.34 15.15
C GLY A 80 -1.25 12.59 14.11
N GLN A 81 -0.04 12.16 14.46
CA GLN A 81 0.81 11.30 13.63
C GLN A 81 0.24 9.88 13.53
N THR A 82 -0.24 9.30 14.63
CA THR A 82 -0.84 7.96 14.68
C THR A 82 -2.20 7.89 13.99
N VAL A 83 -2.99 8.97 14.01
CA VAL A 83 -4.27 9.07 13.30
C VAL A 83 -4.07 9.28 11.79
N ARG A 84 -3.03 10.00 11.36
CA ARG A 84 -2.65 10.02 9.92
C ARG A 84 -2.24 8.63 9.41
N MET A 85 -1.65 7.79 10.26
CA MET A 85 -1.34 6.39 9.94
C MET A 85 -2.58 5.47 9.93
N ALA A 86 -3.76 5.97 10.34
CA ALA A 86 -5.01 5.23 10.34
C ALA A 86 -5.84 5.46 9.05
N GLU A 87 -5.37 6.29 8.12
CA GLU A 87 -5.90 6.28 6.76
C GLU A 87 -5.36 5.03 6.02
N SER A 88 -6.26 4.24 5.47
CA SER A 88 -5.91 3.00 4.78
C SER A 88 -5.22 3.33 3.45
N PHE A 89 -3.93 3.06 3.34
CA PHE A 89 -3.22 3.08 2.04
C PHE A 89 -3.94 2.20 1.03
N LEU A 90 -4.04 2.67 -0.21
CA LEU A 90 -4.62 1.86 -1.28
C LEU A 90 -3.53 1.04 -1.98
N MET A 91 -3.64 -0.27 -1.86
CA MET A 91 -2.79 -1.23 -2.55
C MET A 91 -3.38 -1.60 -3.91
N GLU A 92 -2.61 -1.38 -4.96
CA GLU A 92 -2.86 -1.95 -6.28
C GLU A 92 -1.97 -3.18 -6.52
N ALA A 93 -2.58 -4.28 -6.96
CA ALA A 93 -1.88 -5.51 -7.29
C ALA A 93 -1.91 -5.78 -8.80
N CYS A 94 -0.73 -5.95 -9.39
CA CYS A 94 -0.55 -6.39 -10.77
C CYS A 94 -0.79 -7.90 -10.90
N VAL A 95 -1.74 -8.30 -11.74
CA VAL A 95 -2.18 -9.69 -11.90
C VAL A 95 -2.31 -10.08 -13.38
N ASP A 96 -2.07 -11.36 -13.67
CA ASP A 96 -2.08 -11.94 -15.03
C ASP A 96 -2.98 -13.17 -15.18
N SER A 97 -3.76 -13.49 -14.15
CA SER A 97 -4.66 -14.64 -14.15
C SER A 97 -5.82 -14.42 -13.19
N VAL A 98 -6.90 -15.18 -13.40
CA VAL A 98 -8.07 -15.19 -12.51
C VAL A 98 -7.67 -15.63 -11.10
N GLU A 99 -6.80 -16.64 -10.98
CA GLU A 99 -6.28 -17.11 -9.69
C GLU A 99 -5.54 -15.98 -8.95
N SER A 100 -4.64 -15.27 -9.64
CA SER A 100 -3.91 -14.14 -9.08
C SER A 100 -4.85 -13.00 -8.67
N ALA A 101 -5.87 -12.69 -9.47
CA ALA A 101 -6.87 -11.66 -9.18
C ALA A 101 -7.67 -11.98 -7.90
N VAL A 102 -8.20 -13.20 -7.80
CA VAL A 102 -8.94 -13.67 -6.62
C VAL A 102 -8.04 -13.70 -5.38
N ASN A 103 -6.78 -14.13 -5.54
CA ASN A 103 -5.83 -14.15 -4.43
C ASN A 103 -5.48 -12.74 -3.93
N ALA A 104 -5.34 -11.77 -4.85
CA ALA A 104 -5.10 -10.38 -4.51
C ALA A 104 -6.28 -9.77 -3.74
N GLU A 105 -7.52 -9.96 -4.20
CA GLU A 105 -8.70 -9.48 -3.48
C GLU A 105 -8.81 -10.12 -2.08
N ARG A 106 -8.66 -11.45 -1.99
CA ARG A 106 -8.67 -12.16 -0.71
C ARG A 106 -7.57 -11.72 0.25
N GLY A 107 -6.44 -11.27 -0.30
CA GLY A 107 -5.32 -10.73 0.48
C GLY A 107 -5.55 -9.28 0.94
N GLY A 108 -6.59 -8.60 0.46
CA GLY A 108 -6.91 -7.22 0.84
C GLY A 108 -6.36 -6.16 -0.13
N ALA A 109 -6.09 -6.49 -1.39
CA ALA A 109 -5.84 -5.48 -2.41
C ALA A 109 -7.08 -4.59 -2.59
N GLY A 110 -6.87 -3.28 -2.68
CA GLY A 110 -7.95 -2.31 -2.92
C GLY A 110 -8.28 -2.15 -4.40
N ARG A 111 -7.35 -2.53 -5.28
CA ARG A 111 -7.48 -2.44 -6.74
C ARG A 111 -6.58 -3.46 -7.44
N LEU A 112 -6.98 -3.86 -8.64
CA LEU A 112 -6.16 -4.71 -9.52
C LEU A 112 -5.71 -3.92 -10.75
N GLU A 113 -4.49 -4.18 -11.20
CA GLU A 113 -4.04 -3.90 -12.56
C GLU A 113 -3.95 -5.25 -13.30
N LEU A 114 -4.79 -5.44 -14.33
CA LEU A 114 -4.85 -6.64 -15.14
C LEU A 114 -3.94 -6.49 -16.37
N CYS A 115 -2.97 -7.39 -16.47
CA CYS A 115 -1.96 -7.42 -17.52
C CYS A 115 -1.87 -8.81 -18.17
N SER A 116 -1.28 -8.88 -19.35
CA SER A 116 -0.63 -10.11 -19.85
C SER A 116 0.89 -9.95 -19.82
N SER A 117 1.63 -11.03 -20.09
CA SER A 117 3.09 -11.01 -20.28
C SER A 117 3.87 -10.16 -19.27
N LEU A 118 3.70 -10.42 -17.97
CA LEU A 118 4.39 -9.67 -16.91
C LEU A 118 5.93 -9.76 -16.97
N LEU A 119 6.49 -10.71 -17.72
CA LEU A 119 7.93 -10.77 -18.00
C LEU A 119 8.41 -9.62 -18.90
N GLU A 120 7.52 -9.07 -19.73
CA GLU A 120 7.78 -7.93 -20.63
C GLU A 120 7.37 -6.59 -19.99
N GLY A 121 7.06 -6.59 -18.69
CA GLY A 121 6.60 -5.41 -17.96
C GLY A 121 5.10 -5.17 -17.99
N GLY A 122 4.31 -6.11 -18.54
CA GLY A 122 2.86 -6.00 -18.65
C GLY A 122 2.42 -5.51 -20.03
N LEU A 123 1.55 -6.28 -20.68
CA LEU A 123 0.92 -5.98 -21.96
C LEU A 123 -0.61 -6.00 -21.82
N THR A 124 -1.32 -5.58 -22.87
CA THR A 124 -2.79 -5.68 -22.91
C THR A 124 -3.23 -7.13 -22.68
N PRO A 125 -4.10 -7.42 -21.69
CA PRO A 125 -4.61 -8.76 -21.46
C PRO A 125 -5.63 -9.16 -22.53
N SER A 126 -5.92 -10.45 -22.65
CA SER A 126 -7.02 -10.88 -23.50
C SER A 126 -8.37 -10.46 -22.89
N GLN A 127 -9.33 -10.12 -23.76
CA GLN A 127 -10.70 -9.81 -23.33
C GLN A 127 -11.33 -10.95 -22.51
N GLY A 128 -11.05 -12.21 -22.87
CA GLY A 128 -11.54 -13.37 -22.13
C GLY A 128 -11.05 -13.40 -20.69
N LEU A 129 -9.80 -12.99 -20.43
CA LEU A 129 -9.27 -12.88 -19.08
C LEU A 129 -10.03 -11.80 -18.29
N LEU A 130 -10.24 -10.61 -18.87
CA LEU A 130 -10.99 -9.54 -18.21
C LEU A 130 -12.40 -9.99 -17.80
N GLN A 131 -13.14 -10.62 -18.71
CA GLN A 131 -14.50 -11.05 -18.44
C GLN A 131 -14.57 -12.04 -17.27
N VAL A 132 -13.68 -13.04 -17.25
CA VAL A 132 -13.67 -14.03 -16.17
C VAL A 132 -13.20 -13.41 -14.86
N VAL A 133 -12.22 -12.50 -14.88
CA VAL A 133 -11.81 -11.75 -13.68
C VAL A 133 -13.00 -10.95 -13.11
N LYS A 134 -13.72 -10.18 -13.93
CA LYS A 134 -14.88 -9.39 -13.50
C LYS A 134 -16.03 -10.23 -12.94
N GLN A 135 -16.12 -11.51 -13.27
CA GLN A 135 -17.08 -12.44 -12.66
C GLN A 135 -16.64 -12.94 -11.27
N ASN A 136 -15.35 -12.88 -10.96
CA ASN A 136 -14.75 -13.51 -9.78
C ASN A 136 -14.23 -12.52 -8.73
N VAL A 137 -14.15 -11.22 -9.04
CA VAL A 137 -13.70 -10.17 -8.10
C VAL A 137 -14.69 -9.00 -8.09
N LYS A 138 -14.73 -8.29 -6.95
CA LYS A 138 -15.60 -7.13 -6.72
C LYS A 138 -14.82 -5.81 -6.66
N ILE A 139 -13.53 -5.86 -6.31
CA ILE A 139 -12.67 -4.68 -6.31
C ILE A 139 -12.45 -4.13 -7.74
N PRO A 140 -12.14 -2.83 -7.89
CA PRO A 140 -11.90 -2.23 -9.21
C PRO A 140 -10.76 -2.92 -9.97
N VAL A 141 -10.95 -3.12 -11.27
CA VAL A 141 -10.01 -3.76 -12.19
C VAL A 141 -9.62 -2.75 -13.27
N TYR A 142 -8.36 -2.31 -13.21
CA TYR A 142 -7.76 -1.46 -14.22
C TYR A 142 -7.06 -2.33 -15.26
N VAL A 143 -7.17 -1.98 -16.52
CA VAL A 143 -6.65 -2.81 -17.62
C VAL A 143 -5.48 -2.12 -18.30
N MET A 144 -4.36 -2.84 -18.44
CA MET A 144 -3.23 -2.39 -19.23
C MET A 144 -3.61 -2.25 -20.70
N ILE A 145 -3.22 -1.14 -21.32
CA ILE A 145 -3.30 -0.89 -22.76
C ILE A 145 -1.88 -0.65 -23.24
N ARG A 146 -1.22 -1.73 -23.65
CA ARG A 146 0.16 -1.74 -24.14
C ARG A 146 0.33 -2.90 -25.14
N PRO A 147 0.45 -2.61 -26.45
CA PRO A 147 0.34 -3.63 -27.49
C PRO A 147 1.57 -4.56 -27.58
N ARG A 148 2.74 -4.11 -27.10
CA ARG A 148 4.00 -4.87 -27.13
C ARG A 148 4.98 -4.44 -26.04
N GLY A 149 6.00 -5.28 -25.81
CA GLY A 149 7.17 -4.94 -25.00
C GLY A 149 8.05 -3.86 -25.64
N GLY A 150 9.14 -3.52 -24.94
CA GLY A 150 10.09 -2.50 -25.40
C GLY A 150 9.66 -1.07 -25.04
N ASP A 151 9.96 -0.13 -25.94
CA ASP A 151 9.69 1.30 -25.78
C ASP A 151 8.19 1.67 -25.78
N PHE A 152 7.93 2.98 -25.70
CA PHE A 152 6.60 3.58 -25.68
C PHE A 152 6.41 4.57 -26.84
N LEU A 153 7.22 4.42 -27.89
CA LEU A 153 7.10 5.14 -29.15
C LEU A 153 6.31 4.27 -30.11
N TYR A 154 5.04 4.59 -30.29
CA TYR A 154 4.12 3.73 -31.05
C TYR A 154 3.97 4.20 -32.48
N SER A 155 3.95 3.24 -33.40
CA SER A 155 3.53 3.50 -34.78
C SER A 155 2.01 3.71 -34.89
N ASP A 156 1.55 4.34 -35.96
CA ASP A 156 0.11 4.57 -36.21
C ASP A 156 -0.73 3.28 -36.13
N GLN A 157 -0.18 2.16 -36.60
CA GLN A 157 -0.86 0.87 -36.55
C GLN A 157 -0.98 0.35 -35.11
N GLU A 158 0.03 0.58 -34.28
CA GLU A 158 0.01 0.21 -32.86
C GLU A 158 -0.96 1.10 -32.08
N VAL A 159 -1.02 2.39 -32.42
CA VAL A 159 -2.01 3.32 -31.86
C VAL A 159 -3.43 2.87 -32.20
N GLU A 160 -3.71 2.46 -33.44
CA GLU A 160 -5.03 1.94 -33.81
C GLU A 160 -5.39 0.66 -33.02
N VAL A 161 -4.43 -0.23 -32.78
CA VAL A 161 -4.63 -1.39 -31.90
C VAL A 161 -4.99 -0.95 -30.48
N MET A 162 -4.25 0.01 -29.91
CA MET A 162 -4.54 0.55 -28.57
C MET A 162 -5.94 1.15 -28.49
N ARG A 163 -6.39 1.89 -29.53
CA ARG A 163 -7.75 2.45 -29.58
C ARG A 163 -8.82 1.35 -29.56
N LYS A 164 -8.64 0.29 -30.36
CA LYS A 164 -9.56 -0.85 -30.39
C LYS A 164 -9.60 -1.58 -29.05
N ASP A 165 -8.44 -1.76 -28.42
CA ASP A 165 -8.36 -2.36 -27.09
C ASP A 165 -9.06 -1.48 -26.04
N ILE A 166 -8.91 -0.15 -26.08
CA ILE A 166 -9.62 0.75 -25.17
C ILE A 166 -11.14 0.60 -25.32
N GLU A 167 -11.66 0.64 -26.54
CA GLU A 167 -13.08 0.44 -26.83
C GLU A 167 -13.58 -0.90 -26.28
N LEU A 168 -12.80 -1.96 -26.52
CA LEU A 168 -13.14 -3.32 -26.16
C LEU A 168 -13.10 -3.56 -24.64
N MET A 169 -12.05 -3.12 -23.95
CA MET A 169 -11.91 -3.33 -22.51
C MET A 169 -12.96 -2.54 -21.74
N LYS A 170 -13.27 -1.32 -22.20
CA LYS A 170 -14.35 -0.50 -21.67
C LYS A 170 -15.72 -1.16 -21.84
N SER A 171 -16.03 -1.70 -23.02
CA SER A 171 -17.33 -2.38 -23.26
C SER A 171 -17.49 -3.66 -22.43
N HIS A 172 -16.39 -4.22 -21.91
CA HIS A 172 -16.36 -5.43 -21.11
C HIS A 172 -16.15 -5.19 -19.60
N GLY A 173 -16.30 -3.93 -19.15
CA GLY A 173 -16.42 -3.61 -17.73
C GLY A 173 -15.10 -3.33 -17.02
N ALA A 174 -14.06 -2.89 -17.74
CA ALA A 174 -12.90 -2.26 -17.11
C ALA A 174 -13.34 -1.05 -16.27
N ASP A 175 -12.82 -0.93 -15.03
CA ASP A 175 -13.15 0.18 -14.12
C ASP A 175 -12.16 1.35 -14.25
N GLY A 176 -11.09 1.14 -15.00
CA GLY A 176 -10.04 2.11 -15.31
C GLY A 176 -9.06 1.52 -16.32
N LEU A 177 -8.18 2.35 -16.84
CA LEU A 177 -7.18 1.94 -17.84
C LEU A 177 -5.79 2.39 -17.41
N VAL A 178 -4.77 1.70 -17.93
CA VAL A 178 -3.37 2.02 -17.68
C VAL A 178 -2.64 2.07 -19.02
N LEU A 179 -1.99 3.19 -19.33
CA LEU A 179 -1.28 3.40 -20.60
C LEU A 179 -0.17 4.43 -20.45
N GLY A 180 0.62 4.64 -21.50
CA GLY A 180 1.51 5.78 -21.61
C GLY A 180 2.28 5.74 -22.92
N ALA A 181 2.51 6.92 -23.49
CA ALA A 181 3.22 7.09 -24.75
C ALA A 181 4.27 8.19 -24.61
N LEU A 182 5.40 8.00 -25.29
CA LEU A 182 6.52 8.92 -25.30
C LEU A 182 6.92 9.27 -26.73
N THR A 183 7.49 10.46 -26.88
CA THR A 183 8.17 10.88 -28.11
C THR A 183 9.59 10.31 -28.17
N GLU A 184 10.23 10.42 -29.34
CA GLU A 184 11.63 10.02 -29.56
C GLU A 184 12.61 10.71 -28.59
N ASP A 185 12.31 11.94 -28.18
CA ASP A 185 13.11 12.72 -27.24
C ASP A 185 12.90 12.32 -25.77
N GLY A 186 12.04 11.33 -25.50
CA GLY A 186 11.68 10.91 -24.14
C GLY A 186 10.77 11.90 -23.43
N GLN A 187 9.94 12.66 -24.16
CA GLN A 187 8.89 13.48 -23.57
C GLN A 187 7.56 12.73 -23.60
N VAL A 188 6.60 13.12 -22.77
CA VAL A 188 5.23 12.60 -22.87
C VAL A 188 4.65 13.03 -24.22
N ASP A 189 4.17 12.07 -25.01
CA ASP A 189 3.46 12.37 -26.25
C ASP A 189 2.06 12.89 -25.92
N ALA A 190 1.95 14.21 -25.80
CA ALA A 190 0.73 14.86 -25.35
C ALA A 190 -0.42 14.73 -26.35
N GLU A 191 -0.13 14.71 -27.65
CA GLU A 191 -1.14 14.59 -28.71
C GLU A 191 -1.76 13.20 -28.68
N LEU A 192 -0.92 12.15 -28.72
CA LEU A 192 -1.37 10.77 -28.64
C LEU A 192 -2.07 10.47 -27.32
N CYS A 193 -1.52 10.95 -26.18
CA CYS A 193 -2.18 10.77 -24.90
C CYS A 193 -3.56 11.42 -24.86
N MET A 194 -3.73 12.61 -25.44
CA MET A 194 -5.04 13.29 -25.51
C MET A 194 -6.05 12.48 -26.32
N GLU A 195 -5.63 11.91 -27.44
CA GLU A 195 -6.46 11.02 -28.26
C GLU A 195 -6.92 9.77 -27.49
N LEU A 196 -5.98 9.06 -26.85
CA LEU A 196 -6.28 7.85 -26.08
C LEU A 196 -7.15 8.15 -24.86
N LEU A 197 -6.90 9.27 -24.16
CA LEU A 197 -7.75 9.76 -23.06
C LEU A 197 -9.18 10.01 -23.54
N ALA A 198 -9.37 10.60 -24.72
CA ALA A 198 -10.69 10.87 -25.26
C ALA A 198 -11.48 9.56 -25.52
N ALA A 199 -10.84 8.53 -26.07
CA ALA A 199 -11.45 7.22 -26.29
C ALA A 199 -11.85 6.51 -24.97
N ALA A 200 -11.01 6.65 -23.95
CA ALA A 200 -11.16 6.01 -22.66
C ALA A 200 -12.25 6.61 -21.75
N ARG A 201 -12.57 7.91 -21.90
CA ARG A 201 -13.58 8.60 -21.07
C ARG A 201 -14.91 7.85 -21.03
N PRO A 202 -15.56 7.70 -19.85
CA PRO A 202 -15.28 8.41 -18.60
C PRO A 202 -14.34 7.65 -17.64
N LEU A 203 -13.66 6.58 -18.11
CA LEU A 203 -12.84 5.77 -17.22
C LEU A 203 -11.63 6.56 -16.69
N PRO A 204 -11.28 6.41 -15.40
CA PRO A 204 -10.03 6.94 -14.86
C PRO A 204 -8.82 6.22 -15.49
N ILE A 205 -7.75 6.97 -15.73
CA ILE A 205 -6.53 6.48 -16.36
C ILE A 205 -5.32 6.73 -15.49
N THR A 206 -4.49 5.70 -15.38
CA THR A 206 -3.14 5.77 -14.80
C THR A 206 -2.11 5.86 -15.91
N PHE A 207 -1.20 6.84 -15.85
CA PHE A 207 -0.01 6.85 -16.69
C PHE A 207 1.03 5.89 -16.10
N HIS A 208 1.46 4.89 -16.86
CA HIS A 208 2.33 3.82 -16.34
C HIS A 208 3.82 4.19 -16.33
N ARG A 209 4.68 3.18 -16.10
CA ARG A 209 6.14 3.31 -15.99
C ARG A 209 6.88 3.77 -17.26
N ALA A 210 6.19 4.07 -18.36
CA ALA A 210 6.77 4.94 -19.39
C ALA A 210 7.33 6.23 -18.79
N PHE A 211 6.71 6.73 -17.71
CA PHE A 211 7.22 7.90 -17.00
C PHE A 211 8.65 7.72 -16.51
N ASP A 212 9.05 6.51 -16.11
CA ASP A 212 10.41 6.27 -15.62
C ASP A 212 11.48 6.38 -16.72
N MET A 213 11.06 6.46 -18.00
CA MET A 213 11.91 6.60 -19.18
C MET A 213 11.92 8.04 -19.75
N VAL A 214 11.28 9.00 -19.07
CA VAL A 214 11.24 10.39 -19.56
C VAL A 214 12.57 11.11 -19.34
N ASN A 215 12.84 12.11 -20.17
CA ASN A 215 14.03 12.94 -20.07
C ASN A 215 13.97 13.95 -18.90
N ASP A 216 12.81 14.55 -18.64
CA ASP A 216 12.55 15.52 -17.59
C ASP A 216 11.26 15.16 -16.82
N PRO A 217 11.38 14.53 -15.64
CA PRO A 217 10.21 14.10 -14.87
C PRO A 217 9.39 15.26 -14.29
N VAL A 218 9.97 16.45 -14.11
CA VAL A 218 9.27 17.62 -13.59
C VAL A 218 8.31 18.18 -14.65
N VAL A 219 8.79 18.29 -15.89
CA VAL A 219 7.96 18.72 -17.03
C VAL A 219 6.93 17.64 -17.37
N ALA A 220 7.33 16.38 -17.44
CA ALA A 220 6.42 15.27 -17.71
C ALA A 220 5.24 15.25 -16.73
N LEU A 221 5.49 15.45 -15.43
CA LEU A 221 4.43 15.48 -14.43
C LEU A 221 3.40 16.59 -14.68
N GLU A 222 3.82 17.81 -15.02
CA GLU A 222 2.88 18.91 -15.32
C GLU A 222 2.08 18.63 -16.60
N THR A 223 2.69 17.99 -17.61
CA THR A 223 1.98 17.54 -18.80
C THR A 223 0.88 16.54 -18.45
N LEU A 224 1.18 15.52 -17.63
CA LEU A 224 0.20 14.52 -17.20
C LEU A 224 -0.96 15.14 -16.41
N ILE A 225 -0.67 16.09 -15.52
CA ILE A 225 -1.68 16.84 -14.78
C ILE A 225 -2.57 17.64 -15.74
N SER A 226 -1.97 18.32 -16.72
CA SER A 226 -2.70 19.15 -17.69
C SER A 226 -3.60 18.32 -18.60
N LEU A 227 -3.17 17.11 -18.97
CA LEU A 227 -3.97 16.16 -19.75
C LEU A 227 -5.11 15.53 -18.94
N GLY A 228 -4.99 15.55 -17.60
CA GLY A 228 -6.02 15.05 -16.69
C GLY A 228 -5.92 13.57 -16.37
N PHE A 229 -4.71 13.01 -16.33
CA PHE A 229 -4.49 11.68 -15.73
C PHE A 229 -4.80 11.70 -14.24
N GLN A 230 -5.43 10.63 -13.73
CA GLN A 230 -5.78 10.54 -12.31
C GLN A 230 -4.60 10.03 -11.46
N ARG A 231 -3.73 9.21 -12.07
CA ARG A 231 -2.60 8.57 -11.38
C ARG A 231 -1.37 8.51 -12.26
N LEU A 232 -0.21 8.50 -11.60
CA LEU A 232 1.08 8.19 -12.19
C LEU A 232 1.71 7.01 -11.45
N LEU A 233 2.03 5.93 -12.16
CA LEU A 233 2.82 4.80 -11.66
C LEU A 233 4.30 5.01 -12.01
N THR A 234 5.17 5.05 -10.99
CA THR A 234 6.59 5.37 -11.18
C THR A 234 7.48 4.67 -10.15
N SER A 235 8.69 4.31 -10.57
CA SER A 235 9.81 3.93 -9.68
C SER A 235 10.72 5.09 -9.33
N GLY A 236 10.36 6.31 -9.70
CA GLY A 236 11.20 7.51 -9.55
C GLY A 236 12.35 7.54 -10.55
N CYS A 237 12.12 7.11 -11.80
CA CYS A 237 13.13 7.08 -12.87
C CYS A 237 14.39 6.28 -12.50
N ASP A 238 14.24 5.25 -11.66
CA ASP A 238 15.31 4.36 -11.22
C ASP A 238 14.87 2.89 -11.27
N ASN A 239 15.78 1.95 -10.98
CA ASN A 239 15.54 0.51 -11.05
C ASN A 239 14.48 0.01 -10.06
N SER A 240 14.23 0.73 -8.97
CA SER A 240 13.17 0.41 -8.01
C SER A 240 12.64 1.66 -7.31
N ALA A 241 11.41 1.59 -6.81
CA ALA A 241 10.81 2.69 -6.04
C ALA A 241 11.61 3.08 -4.78
N LEU A 242 12.43 2.17 -4.25
CA LEU A 242 13.28 2.49 -3.10
C LEU A 242 14.49 3.35 -3.50
N GLU A 243 15.10 3.08 -4.66
CA GLU A 243 16.22 3.87 -5.17
C GLU A 243 15.75 5.24 -5.66
N GLY A 244 14.65 5.28 -6.43
CA GLY A 244 14.05 6.53 -6.90
C GLY A 244 13.21 7.28 -5.87
N LEU A 245 13.20 6.83 -4.60
CA LEU A 245 12.41 7.41 -3.51
C LEU A 245 12.56 8.94 -3.37
N PRO A 246 13.77 9.54 -3.48
CA PRO A 246 13.92 10.99 -3.43
C PRO A 246 13.16 11.72 -4.55
N LEU A 247 13.12 11.16 -5.76
CA LEU A 247 12.36 11.75 -6.86
C LEU A 247 10.86 11.57 -6.63
N ILE A 248 10.40 10.40 -6.21
CA ILE A 248 8.97 10.15 -5.91
C ILE A 248 8.45 11.16 -4.88
N LYS A 249 9.21 11.42 -3.81
CA LYS A 249 8.87 12.45 -2.83
C LYS A 249 8.70 13.83 -3.46
N ARG A 250 9.65 14.25 -4.31
CA ARG A 250 9.59 15.54 -5.01
C ARG A 250 8.37 15.62 -5.94
N LEU A 251 8.04 14.52 -6.63
CA LEU A 251 6.87 14.45 -7.51
C LEU A 251 5.57 14.59 -6.71
N ILE A 252 5.46 13.98 -5.53
CA ILE A 252 4.30 14.15 -4.64
C ILE A 252 4.17 15.60 -4.17
N GLU A 253 5.28 16.21 -3.72
CA GLU A 253 5.32 17.61 -3.30
C GLU A 253 4.93 18.58 -4.44
N GLN A 254 5.36 18.28 -5.66
CA GLN A 254 5.00 19.06 -6.86
C GLN A 254 3.54 18.83 -7.27
N ALA A 255 3.06 17.59 -7.24
CA ALA A 255 1.70 17.23 -7.64
C ALA A 255 0.65 17.93 -6.78
N LYS A 256 0.90 18.11 -5.47
CA LYS A 256 0.00 18.79 -4.52
C LYS A 256 -1.44 18.23 -4.58
N GLY A 257 -1.57 16.92 -4.73
CA GLY A 257 -2.87 16.23 -4.82
C GLY A 257 -3.63 16.40 -6.15
N ARG A 258 -3.07 17.09 -7.15
CA ARG A 258 -3.69 17.24 -8.49
C ARG A 258 -3.71 15.93 -9.28
N ILE A 259 -2.77 15.04 -8.99
CA ILE A 259 -2.64 13.68 -9.52
C ILE A 259 -2.08 12.80 -8.40
N ALA A 260 -2.54 11.56 -8.29
CA ALA A 260 -2.00 10.63 -7.30
C ALA A 260 -0.71 9.99 -7.83
N ILE A 261 0.38 10.11 -7.05
CA ILE A 261 1.67 9.49 -7.39
C ILE A 261 1.74 8.14 -6.68
N MET A 262 1.79 7.07 -7.47
CA MET A 262 1.76 5.69 -7.01
C MET A 262 3.16 5.07 -7.21
N PRO A 263 4.00 4.98 -6.16
CA PRO A 263 5.25 4.25 -6.22
C PRO A 263 5.03 2.80 -6.66
N GLY A 264 5.87 2.33 -7.57
CA GLY A 264 5.90 0.96 -8.07
C GLY A 264 7.29 0.55 -8.55
N GLY A 265 7.52 -0.76 -8.67
CA GLY A 265 8.84 -1.31 -9.01
C GLY A 265 9.59 -1.82 -7.78
N GLY A 266 9.62 -3.15 -7.62
CA GLY A 266 10.37 -3.81 -6.55
C GLY A 266 9.76 -3.70 -5.13
N ILE A 267 8.54 -3.17 -4.99
CA ILE A 267 7.87 -3.06 -3.68
C ILE A 267 7.53 -4.44 -3.11
N ASN A 268 7.91 -4.66 -1.86
CA ASN A 268 7.71 -5.87 -1.09
C ASN A 268 7.57 -5.57 0.42
N GLU A 269 7.31 -6.59 1.23
CA GLU A 269 7.09 -6.47 2.67
C GLU A 269 8.26 -5.83 3.44
N ARG A 270 9.48 -5.86 2.90
CA ARG A 270 10.69 -5.37 3.57
C ARG A 270 10.97 -3.91 3.30
N ASN A 271 10.47 -3.34 2.19
CA ASN A 271 10.76 -1.97 1.79
C ASN A 271 9.53 -1.06 1.78
N LEU A 272 8.30 -1.61 1.81
CA LEU A 272 7.06 -0.83 1.74
C LEU A 272 7.01 0.30 2.79
N GLN A 273 7.39 0.02 4.05
CA GLN A 273 7.39 1.03 5.11
C GLN A 273 8.22 2.25 4.77
N ARG A 274 9.47 2.01 4.35
CA ARG A 274 10.43 3.06 4.03
C ARG A 274 9.96 3.88 2.83
N ILE A 275 9.31 3.23 1.86
CA ILE A 275 8.77 3.90 0.68
C ILE A 275 7.59 4.79 1.08
N LEU A 276 6.60 4.28 1.82
CA LEU A 276 5.43 5.06 2.22
C LEU A 276 5.82 6.23 3.14
N GLU A 277 6.61 5.99 4.18
CA GLU A 277 7.05 7.03 5.12
C GLU A 277 7.98 8.06 4.43
N GLY A 278 8.83 7.61 3.52
CA GLY A 278 9.80 8.46 2.83
C GLY A 278 9.20 9.30 1.70
N SER A 279 8.15 8.80 1.04
CA SER A 279 7.49 9.49 -0.07
C SER A 279 6.27 10.31 0.37
N GLY A 280 5.51 9.82 1.35
CA GLY A 280 4.18 10.34 1.68
C GLY A 280 3.09 9.86 0.71
N ALA A 281 3.33 8.80 -0.07
CA ALA A 281 2.33 8.25 -0.99
C ALA A 281 1.16 7.58 -0.25
N GLU A 282 -0.04 7.76 -0.79
CA GLU A 282 -1.29 7.16 -0.26
C GLU A 282 -1.71 5.91 -1.05
N GLU A 283 -1.23 5.78 -2.29
CA GLU A 283 -1.41 4.60 -3.14
C GLU A 283 -0.06 3.94 -3.43
N PHE A 284 0.00 2.63 -3.60
CA PHE A 284 1.23 1.96 -4.05
C PHE A 284 0.91 0.73 -4.90
N HIS A 285 1.85 0.36 -5.77
CA HIS A 285 1.70 -0.71 -6.74
C HIS A 285 2.70 -1.85 -6.50
N CYS A 286 2.23 -3.09 -6.57
CA CYS A 286 3.06 -4.27 -6.35
C CYS A 286 2.63 -5.48 -7.17
N SER A 287 3.48 -6.52 -7.19
CA SER A 287 3.11 -7.81 -7.78
C SER A 287 2.79 -8.90 -6.74
N ALA A 288 3.43 -8.87 -5.56
CA ALA A 288 3.23 -9.84 -4.48
C ALA A 288 3.24 -11.33 -4.90
N ARG A 289 3.98 -11.68 -5.95
CA ARG A 289 4.00 -13.04 -6.51
C ARG A 289 4.91 -14.01 -5.74
N SER A 290 4.58 -15.29 -5.77
CA SER A 290 5.45 -16.40 -5.41
C SER A 290 5.52 -17.40 -6.59
N SER A 291 6.62 -18.15 -6.66
CA SER A 291 6.79 -19.20 -7.66
C SER A 291 6.17 -20.50 -7.14
N ARG A 292 5.39 -21.17 -7.99
CA ARG A 292 4.80 -22.48 -7.77
C ARG A 292 5.25 -23.42 -8.88
N ASP A 293 5.62 -24.63 -8.50
CA ASP A 293 5.99 -25.67 -9.45
C ASP A 293 4.75 -26.27 -10.12
N SER A 294 4.88 -26.68 -11.38
CA SER A 294 3.78 -27.24 -12.16
C SER A 294 3.36 -28.62 -11.66
N ALA A 295 2.06 -28.91 -11.73
CA ALA A 295 1.51 -30.22 -11.42
C ALA A 295 1.83 -31.28 -12.49
N MET A 296 2.48 -30.90 -13.60
CA MET A 296 2.90 -31.83 -14.65
C MET A 296 3.86 -32.89 -14.09
N LYS A 297 3.42 -34.16 -14.11
CA LYS A 297 4.20 -35.31 -13.65
C LYS A 297 5.34 -35.66 -14.60
N PHE A 298 5.10 -35.59 -15.90
CA PHE A 298 6.13 -35.76 -16.93
C PHE A 298 6.70 -34.40 -17.34
N ARG A 299 8.03 -34.34 -17.51
CA ARG A 299 8.73 -33.12 -17.93
C ARG A 299 9.70 -33.43 -19.06
N ASN A 300 9.59 -32.69 -20.16
CA ASN A 300 10.59 -32.72 -21.22
C ASN A 300 11.53 -31.53 -21.04
N THR A 301 12.75 -31.79 -20.58
CA THR A 301 13.76 -30.76 -20.30
C THR A 301 14.58 -30.36 -21.53
N CYS A 302 14.34 -30.97 -22.69
CA CYS A 302 15.08 -30.69 -23.92
C CYS A 302 14.45 -29.59 -24.78
N VAL A 303 13.30 -29.04 -24.37
CA VAL A 303 12.54 -28.05 -25.15
C VAL A 303 12.33 -26.80 -24.31
N THR A 304 12.49 -25.64 -24.96
CA THR A 304 12.18 -24.32 -24.42
C THR A 304 11.24 -23.62 -25.41
N MET A 305 10.14 -23.05 -24.91
CA MET A 305 9.11 -22.41 -25.72
C MET A 305 9.44 -20.95 -26.03
N GLY A 306 10.14 -20.27 -25.12
CA GLY A 306 10.49 -18.85 -25.23
C GLY A 306 11.97 -18.60 -25.52
N ALA A 307 12.41 -17.36 -25.28
CA ALA A 307 13.81 -16.98 -25.40
C ALA A 307 14.70 -17.74 -24.40
N THR A 308 15.98 -17.91 -24.72
CA THR A 308 16.95 -18.79 -24.02
C THR A 308 17.16 -18.49 -22.51
N PHE A 309 16.69 -17.35 -22.01
CA PHE A 309 16.75 -16.94 -20.59
C PHE A 309 15.37 -16.81 -19.93
N SER A 310 14.35 -17.47 -20.49
CA SER A 310 12.98 -17.44 -19.96
C SER A 310 12.85 -18.14 -18.61
N ALA A 311 11.75 -17.86 -17.91
CA ALA A 311 11.36 -18.61 -16.74
C ALA A 311 11.25 -20.12 -17.05
N PRO A 312 11.47 -21.02 -16.06
CA PRO A 312 11.31 -22.45 -16.28
C PRO A 312 9.91 -22.77 -16.82
N GLU A 313 9.80 -23.65 -17.83
CA GLU A 313 8.52 -24.03 -18.46
C GLU A 313 7.48 -24.56 -17.47
N TYR A 314 7.97 -25.14 -16.37
CA TYR A 314 7.15 -25.72 -15.31
C TYR A 314 7.09 -24.83 -14.06
N GLY A 315 7.58 -23.59 -14.13
CA GLY A 315 7.51 -22.60 -13.05
C GLY A 315 6.40 -21.59 -13.30
N LEU A 316 5.38 -21.58 -12.44
CA LEU A 316 4.27 -20.64 -12.48
C LEU A 316 4.49 -19.52 -11.47
N LYS A 317 4.28 -18.25 -11.83
CA LYS A 317 4.24 -17.15 -10.86
C LYS A 317 2.79 -16.79 -10.59
N VAL A 318 2.39 -16.84 -9.32
CA VAL A 318 1.01 -16.58 -8.89
C VAL A 318 1.04 -15.57 -7.74
N THR A 319 0.06 -14.67 -7.68
CA THR A 319 -0.07 -13.75 -6.55
C THR A 319 -0.33 -14.52 -5.26
N ASP A 320 0.46 -14.22 -4.23
CA ASP A 320 0.43 -14.92 -2.95
C ASP A 320 -0.44 -14.18 -1.94
N VAL A 321 -1.56 -14.80 -1.55
CA VAL A 321 -2.51 -14.23 -0.57
C VAL A 321 -1.81 -13.76 0.70
N ARG A 322 -0.80 -14.49 1.19
CA ARG A 322 -0.11 -14.15 2.44
C ARG A 322 0.73 -12.90 2.27
N LYS A 323 1.44 -12.76 1.15
CA LYS A 323 2.24 -11.56 0.86
C LYS A 323 1.37 -10.31 0.77
N VAL A 324 0.24 -10.41 0.08
CA VAL A 324 -0.75 -9.32 -0.02
C VAL A 324 -1.33 -8.99 1.36
N SER A 325 -1.75 -10.00 2.13
CA SER A 325 -2.31 -9.82 3.48
C SER A 325 -1.33 -9.26 4.51
N CYS A 326 -0.03 -9.49 4.32
CA CYS A 326 1.02 -8.94 5.20
C CYS A 326 0.96 -7.41 5.24
N TRP A 327 0.44 -6.77 4.20
CA TRP A 327 0.43 -5.32 4.08
C TRP A 327 -0.92 -4.71 4.52
N GLY A 328 -2.02 -5.46 4.32
CA GLY A 328 -3.36 -5.07 4.77
C GLY A 328 -3.61 -5.30 6.28
N CYS A 329 -3.03 -6.35 6.87
CA CYS A 329 -3.21 -6.69 8.29
C CYS A 329 -2.26 -5.92 9.21
N GLY A 330 -2.05 -4.62 8.98
CA GLY A 330 -1.30 -3.78 9.89
C GLY A 330 -0.03 -4.45 10.44
N CYS A 331 0.77 -5.16 9.63
CA CYS A 331 2.08 -5.63 10.11
C CYS A 331 2.99 -4.45 10.49
N PHE A 332 2.66 -3.24 10.03
CA PHE A 332 3.15 -1.97 10.58
C PHE A 332 2.86 -1.79 12.09
N LYS A 333 1.87 -2.49 12.65
CA LYS A 333 1.53 -2.52 14.09
C LYS A 333 2.31 -3.58 14.88
N LYS A 334 3.15 -4.41 14.23
CA LYS A 334 3.92 -5.48 14.89
C LYS A 334 5.36 -5.09 15.27
N GLN A 335 5.64 -3.80 15.43
CA GLN A 335 6.63 -3.35 16.40
C GLN A 335 5.89 -2.90 17.65
N GLU A 336 5.70 -3.85 18.58
CA GLU A 336 5.40 -3.62 20.01
C GLU A 336 4.40 -2.52 20.37
N TYR A 337 3.14 -2.66 19.93
CA TYR A 337 2.05 -1.95 20.59
C TYR A 337 0.95 -2.92 21.00
N TRP A 338 1.06 -3.44 22.23
CA TRP A 338 -0.06 -4.08 22.93
C TRP A 338 -1.10 -3.01 23.31
N PHE A 339 -1.93 -2.60 22.35
CA PHE A 339 -3.15 -1.85 22.67
C PHE A 339 -4.26 -2.86 23.01
N ILE A 340 -4.50 -3.03 24.30
CA ILE A 340 -5.69 -3.72 24.82
C ILE A 340 -6.89 -2.78 24.57
N TRP A 341 -7.74 -3.12 23.60
CA TRP A 341 -9.10 -2.58 23.51
C TRP A 341 -9.98 -3.38 24.48
N MET A 342 -10.58 -2.73 25.49
CA MET A 342 -11.65 -3.31 26.31
C MET A 342 -12.93 -2.52 26.08
N THR A 343 -13.97 -3.22 25.61
CA THR A 343 -15.38 -2.79 25.58
C THR A 343 -16.00 -2.77 26.95
#